data_AF-A0A965ATJ8-F1
#
_entry.id   AF-A0A965ATJ8-F1
#
_cell.length_a   1.000
_cell.length_b   1.000
_cell.length_c   1.000
_cell.angle_alpha   90.00
_cell.angle_beta   90.00
_cell.angle_gamma   90.00
#
_symmetry.space_group_name_H-M   'P 1'
#
loop_
_entity.id
_entity.type
_entity.pdbx_description
1 polymer ?
#
loop_
_entity_poly.entity_id
_entity_poly.type
_entity_poly.pdbx_seq_one_letter_code
_entity_poly.pdbx_strand_id
1 'polypeptide(L)'
;MKENNRLIAEFMQLEPSKSVMGSNKLYYKINGYQRHDSLIAHEDEFEYHLSFDWLMPVIEKIESQGTIVEIWLCLAKSCRITTTGFKKPTIRIANTESNSLIEAVYEAVIEYIKWYNQNK
;
A
#
# COMPACT_ATOMS: atom_id res chain seq x y z
N MET A 1 2.08 4.09 -12.13
CA MET A 1 2.60 5.41 -11.68
C MET A 1 3.32 5.21 -10.35
N LYS A 2 4.60 5.60 -10.28
CA LYS A 2 5.47 5.47 -9.09
C LYS A 2 5.20 6.54 -8.01
N GLU A 3 4.40 7.54 -8.34
CA GLU A 3 4.19 8.76 -7.53
C GLU A 3 3.68 8.48 -6.11
N ASN A 4 2.94 7.38 -5.88
CA ASN A 4 2.45 7.03 -4.55
C ASN A 4 3.31 6.00 -3.81
N ASN A 5 4.46 5.59 -4.37
CA ASN A 5 5.35 4.64 -3.69
C ASN A 5 5.86 5.20 -2.35
N ARG A 6 6.13 6.51 -2.32
CA ARG A 6 6.49 7.23 -1.08
C ARG A 6 5.38 7.15 -0.03
N LEU A 7 4.14 7.38 -0.43
CA LEU A 7 2.97 7.31 0.45
C LEU A 7 2.84 5.93 1.10
N ILE A 8 3.02 4.87 0.30
CA ILE A 8 3.00 3.49 0.81
C ILE A 8 4.19 3.23 1.75
N ALA A 9 5.40 3.67 1.40
CA ALA A 9 6.58 3.48 2.22
C ALA A 9 6.47 4.16 3.60
N GLU A 10 5.96 5.39 3.63
CA GLU A 10 5.68 6.14 4.85
C GLU A 10 4.60 5.44 5.69
N PHE A 11 3.51 4.98 5.06
CA PHE A 11 2.48 4.17 5.74
C PHE A 11 3.08 2.90 6.34
N MET A 12 4.00 2.24 5.63
CA MET A 12 4.71 1.05 6.09
C MET A 12 5.79 1.32 7.15
N GLN A 13 6.04 2.60 7.49
CA GLN A 13 7.09 3.03 8.43
C GLN A 13 8.48 2.55 8.01
N LEU A 14 8.75 2.55 6.71
CA LEU A 14 10.09 2.28 6.22
C LEU A 14 11.00 3.45 6.57
N GLU A 15 12.05 3.18 7.35
CA GLU A 15 13.01 4.20 7.75
C GLU A 15 13.88 4.62 6.55
N PRO A 16 13.95 5.93 6.24
CA PRO A 16 14.86 6.41 5.23
C PRO A 16 16.30 6.21 5.70
N SER A 17 17.08 5.41 4.97
CA SER A 17 18.52 5.35 5.15
C SER A 17 19.11 6.70 4.77
N LYS A 18 19.96 7.25 5.64
CA LYS A 18 20.66 8.52 5.40
C LYS A 18 21.27 8.50 4.01
N SER A 19 20.96 9.55 3.26
CA SER A 19 21.35 9.78 1.87
C SER A 19 22.73 9.23 1.56
N VAL A 20 22.82 8.40 0.52
CA VAL A 20 24.11 8.13 -0.11
C VAL A 20 24.64 9.49 -0.56
N MET A 21 25.79 9.90 0.01
CA MET A 21 26.37 11.24 -0.05
C MET A 21 26.13 11.91 -1.42
N GLY A 22 25.42 13.04 -1.43
CA GLY A 22 25.29 13.91 -2.60
C GLY A 22 24.07 13.69 -3.50
N SER A 23 23.18 12.74 -3.21
CA SER A 23 21.91 12.60 -3.93
C SER A 23 20.71 13.10 -3.11
N ASN A 24 19.81 13.86 -3.74
CA ASN A 24 18.49 14.23 -3.18
C ASN A 24 17.51 13.03 -3.11
N LYS A 25 18.03 11.81 -3.18
CA LYS A 25 17.26 10.57 -3.28
C LYS A 25 17.08 9.95 -1.90
N LEU A 26 15.84 9.63 -1.55
CA LEU A 26 15.49 8.92 -0.31
C LEU A 26 15.57 7.43 -0.59
N TYR A 27 16.40 6.73 0.18
CA TYR A 27 16.47 5.28 0.15
C TYR A 27 15.88 4.71 1.42
N TYR A 28 15.30 3.52 1.35
CA TYR A 28 14.62 2.89 2.47
C TYR A 28 15.23 1.53 2.74
N LYS A 29 15.32 1.16 4.02
CA LYS A 29 15.72 -0.20 4.41
C LYS A 29 14.51 -1.12 4.29
N ILE A 30 14.63 -2.18 3.50
CA ILE A 30 13.59 -3.19 3.34
C ILE A 30 14.01 -4.46 4.06
N ASN A 31 13.16 -4.97 4.96
CA ASN A 31 13.35 -6.26 5.62
C ASN A 31 12.20 -7.21 5.23
N GLY A 32 12.50 -8.48 5.00
CA GLY A 32 11.47 -9.54 4.89
C GLY A 32 10.87 -9.77 3.50
N TYR A 33 11.35 -9.09 2.46
CA TYR A 33 11.00 -9.47 1.08
C TYR A 33 11.86 -10.67 0.65
N GLN A 34 11.24 -11.80 0.31
CA GLN A 34 11.94 -13.08 0.03
C GLN A 34 13.03 -13.01 -1.05
N ARG A 35 13.05 -11.95 -1.88
CA ARG A 35 14.11 -11.74 -2.88
C ARG A 35 15.38 -11.07 -2.33
N HIS A 36 15.36 -10.47 -1.15
CA HIS A 36 16.41 -9.51 -0.77
C HIS A 36 16.64 -9.41 0.75
N ASP A 37 17.72 -10.02 1.22
CA ASP A 37 18.33 -9.71 2.51
C ASP A 37 18.71 -8.21 2.55
N SER A 38 18.15 -7.47 3.51
CA SER A 38 18.37 -6.05 3.81
C SER A 38 18.89 -5.20 2.64
N LEU A 39 18.02 -4.92 1.65
CA LEU A 39 18.33 -3.94 0.61
C LEU A 39 18.05 -2.51 1.06
N ILE A 40 18.87 -1.60 0.55
CA ILE A 40 18.62 -0.17 0.48
C ILE A 40 18.02 0.08 -0.91
N ALA A 41 16.77 0.51 -0.99
CA ALA A 41 16.09 0.76 -2.26
C ALA A 41 15.47 2.16 -2.32
N HIS A 42 15.54 2.80 -3.48
CA HIS A 42 14.90 4.08 -3.77
C HIS A 42 13.39 3.88 -3.97
N GLU A 43 12.56 4.89 -3.67
CA GLU A 43 11.10 4.79 -3.86
C GLU A 43 10.69 4.45 -5.31
N ASP A 44 11.47 4.88 -6.30
CA ASP A 44 11.25 4.53 -7.71
C ASP A 44 11.47 3.04 -8.02
N GLU A 45 12.11 2.30 -7.13
CA GLU A 45 12.39 0.87 -7.27
C GLU A 45 11.28 0.02 -6.63
N PHE A 46 10.32 0.64 -5.93
CA PHE A 46 9.18 -0.10 -5.38
C PHE A 46 8.17 -0.47 -6.46
N GLU A 47 7.81 -1.74 -6.48
CA GLU A 47 6.92 -2.33 -7.48
C GLU A 47 5.49 -2.52 -6.96
N TYR A 48 5.04 -1.70 -6.00
CA TYR A 48 3.67 -1.77 -5.45
C TYR A 48 2.59 -1.75 -6.54
N HIS A 49 2.81 -1.03 -7.64
CA HIS A 49 1.84 -0.95 -8.75
C HIS A 49 1.95 -2.10 -9.76
N LEU A 50 2.93 -3.01 -9.60
CA LEU A 50 3.22 -4.10 -10.55
C LEU A 50 3.20 -5.49 -9.90
N SER A 51 3.34 -5.60 -8.58
CA SER A 51 3.53 -6.87 -7.89
C SER A 51 2.67 -7.00 -6.65
N PHE A 52 1.89 -8.09 -6.60
CA PHE A 52 1.13 -8.44 -5.40
C PHE A 52 2.04 -8.78 -4.22
N ASP A 53 3.23 -9.33 -4.44
CA ASP A 53 4.19 -9.60 -3.35
C ASP A 53 4.56 -8.31 -2.62
N TRP A 54 4.58 -7.17 -3.33
CA TRP A 54 4.76 -5.84 -2.74
C TRP A 54 3.50 -5.30 -2.06
N LEU A 55 2.31 -5.57 -2.61
CA LEU A 55 1.06 -5.09 -2.00
C LEU A 55 0.59 -5.92 -0.80
N MET A 56 0.88 -7.22 -0.75
CA MET A 56 0.34 -8.10 0.30
C MET A 56 0.71 -7.64 1.71
N PRO A 57 1.97 -7.28 2.04
CA PRO A 57 2.29 -6.76 3.36
C PRO A 57 1.56 -5.45 3.70
N VAL A 58 1.26 -4.64 2.68
CA VAL A 58 0.48 -3.40 2.86
C VAL A 58 -0.97 -3.72 3.18
N ILE A 59 -1.58 -4.68 2.46
CA ILE A 59 -2.94 -5.16 2.69
C ILE A 59 -3.08 -5.76 4.10
N GLU A 60 -2.14 -6.62 4.52
CA GLU A 60 -2.12 -7.20 5.87
C GLU A 60 -2.03 -6.11 6.94
N LYS A 61 -1.20 -5.08 6.71
CA LYS A 61 -1.13 -3.92 7.62
C LYS A 61 -2.46 -3.17 7.66
N ILE A 62 -3.13 -2.96 6.54
CA ILE A 62 -4.46 -2.34 6.48
C ILE A 62 -5.45 -3.16 7.32
N GLU A 63 -5.56 -4.48 7.08
CA GLU A 63 -6.46 -5.36 7.83
C GLU A 63 -6.19 -5.36 9.34
N SER A 64 -4.92 -5.30 9.76
CA SER A 64 -4.54 -5.20 11.17
C SER A 64 -5.13 -3.99 11.90
N GLN A 65 -5.57 -2.96 11.16
CA GLN A 65 -6.25 -1.77 11.70
C GLN A 65 -7.76 -1.97 11.90
N GLY A 66 -8.28 -3.22 11.79
CA GLY A 66 -9.70 -3.51 11.93
C GLY A 66 -10.52 -3.18 10.69
N THR A 67 -9.89 -3.20 9.52
CA THR A 67 -10.57 -3.02 8.22
C THR A 67 -10.73 -4.34 7.49
N ILE A 68 -11.72 -4.40 6.61
CA ILE A 68 -11.94 -5.54 5.71
C ILE A 68 -11.50 -5.09 4.32
N VAL A 69 -10.64 -5.89 3.70
CA VAL A 69 -10.21 -5.73 2.29
C VAL A 69 -10.83 -6.84 1.46
N GLU A 70 -11.69 -6.48 0.51
CA GLU A 70 -12.37 -7.43 -0.37
C GLU A 70 -11.90 -7.25 -1.81
N ILE A 71 -11.36 -8.31 -2.40
CA ILE A 71 -10.89 -8.33 -3.79
C ILE A 71 -11.86 -9.19 -4.60
N TRP A 72 -12.47 -8.60 -5.62
CA TRP A 72 -13.48 -9.25 -6.45
C TRP A 72 -12.93 -9.46 -7.86
N LEU A 73 -13.16 -10.65 -8.42
CA LEU A 73 -12.70 -11.03 -9.77
C LEU A 73 -13.82 -11.55 -10.69
N CYS A 74 -15.04 -11.75 -10.17
CA CYS A 74 -16.08 -12.52 -10.84
C CYS A 74 -16.79 -11.74 -11.98
N LEU A 75 -17.10 -10.46 -11.75
CA LEU A 75 -17.83 -9.60 -12.70
C LEU A 75 -17.00 -8.42 -13.18
N ALA A 76 -16.15 -7.91 -12.31
CA ALA A 76 -15.14 -6.90 -12.60
C ALA A 76 -13.93 -7.17 -11.70
N LYS A 77 -12.75 -6.63 -12.06
CA LYS A 77 -11.59 -6.64 -11.18
C LYS A 77 -11.69 -5.42 -10.29
N SER A 78 -12.11 -5.63 -9.05
CA SER A 78 -12.36 -4.54 -8.11
C SER A 78 -11.79 -4.82 -6.73
N CYS A 79 -11.51 -3.75 -6.00
CA CYS A 79 -11.06 -3.82 -4.62
C CYS A 79 -11.89 -2.87 -3.77
N ARG A 80 -12.35 -3.36 -2.62
CA ARG A 80 -13.14 -2.58 -1.67
C ARG A 80 -12.49 -2.65 -0.29
N ILE A 81 -12.29 -1.48 0.31
CA ILE A 81 -11.76 -1.36 1.67
C ILE A 81 -12.82 -0.70 2.54
N THR A 82 -13.18 -1.37 3.63
CA THR A 82 -14.17 -0.88 4.59
C THR A 82 -13.60 -0.91 6.00
N THR A 83 -13.90 0.12 6.79
CA THR A 83 -13.65 0.05 8.24
C THR A 83 -14.95 -0.35 8.95
N THR A 84 -14.84 -1.29 9.87
CA THR A 84 -15.94 -1.72 10.74
C THR A 84 -15.48 -1.62 12.18
N GLY A 85 -16.30 -0.99 13.02
CA GLY A 85 -16.07 -0.98 14.47
C GLY A 85 -17.17 -1.78 15.15
N PHE A 86 -16.87 -2.43 16.27
CA PHE A 86 -17.92 -3.00 17.12
C PHE A 86 -18.92 -1.89 17.48
N LYS A 87 -20.16 -2.01 16.97
CA LYS A 87 -21.26 -1.05 17.10
C LYS A 87 -21.13 0.28 16.33
N LYS A 88 -20.16 0.42 15.42
CA LYS A 88 -20.07 1.57 14.50
C LYS A 88 -20.62 1.21 13.11
N PRO A 89 -21.20 2.18 12.38
CA PRO A 89 -21.59 1.93 11.00
C PRO A 89 -20.36 1.57 10.16
N THR A 90 -20.53 0.60 9.25
CA THR A 90 -19.51 0.28 8.25
C THR A 90 -19.30 1.48 7.35
N ILE A 91 -18.05 1.96 7.25
CA ILE A 91 -17.68 3.04 6.35
C ILE A 91 -16.90 2.44 5.19
N ARG A 92 -17.37 2.69 3.97
CA ARG A 92 -16.65 2.36 2.74
C ARG A 92 -15.61 3.45 2.48
N ILE A 93 -14.34 3.06 2.54
CA ILE A 93 -13.21 3.98 2.35
C ILE A 93 -12.78 4.00 0.89
N ALA A 94 -12.68 2.82 0.27
CA ALA A 94 -12.30 2.66 -1.12
C ALA A 94 -13.23 1.68 -1.83
N ASN A 95 -13.50 1.92 -3.11
CA ASN A 95 -14.21 1.00 -4.00
C ASN A 95 -13.78 1.26 -5.44
N THR A 96 -12.71 0.59 -5.84
CA THR A 96 -12.04 0.79 -7.12
C THR A 96 -12.36 -0.35 -8.07
N GLU A 97 -12.37 -0.05 -9.37
CA GLU A 97 -12.56 -1.01 -10.44
C GLU A 97 -11.60 -0.66 -11.57
N SER A 98 -10.91 -1.67 -12.11
CA SER A 98 -9.99 -1.49 -13.23
C SER A 98 -10.01 -2.70 -14.18
N ASN A 99 -9.49 -2.52 -15.38
CA ASN A 99 -9.15 -3.61 -16.30
C ASN A 99 -8.02 -4.51 -15.78
N SER A 100 -7.29 -4.09 -14.75
CA SER A 100 -6.20 -4.82 -14.12
C SER A 100 -6.43 -4.98 -12.63
N LEU A 101 -6.29 -6.20 -12.10
CA LEU A 101 -6.56 -6.47 -10.69
C LEU A 101 -5.54 -5.78 -9.79
N ILE A 102 -4.27 -5.80 -10.20
CA ILE A 102 -3.20 -5.12 -9.46
C ILE A 102 -3.46 -3.61 -9.40
N GLU A 103 -4.00 -3.01 -10.46
CA GLU A 103 -4.33 -1.59 -10.50
C GLU A 103 -5.50 -1.27 -9.56
N ALA A 104 -6.60 -2.05 -9.63
CA ALA A 104 -7.73 -1.86 -8.71
C ALA A 104 -7.27 -1.95 -7.25
N VAL A 105 -6.47 -2.96 -6.91
CA VAL A 105 -5.97 -3.14 -5.53
C VAL A 105 -5.00 -2.01 -5.14
N TYR A 106 -4.08 -1.64 -6.02
CA TYR A 106 -3.15 -0.52 -5.79
C TYR A 106 -3.91 0.79 -5.54
N GLU A 107 -4.88 1.13 -6.38
CA GLU A 107 -5.68 2.36 -6.22
C GLU A 107 -6.46 2.36 -4.91
N ALA A 108 -7.08 1.23 -4.53
CA ALA A 108 -7.79 1.13 -3.27
C ALA A 108 -6.87 1.32 -2.06
N VAL A 109 -5.66 0.75 -2.11
CA VAL A 109 -4.62 0.97 -1.10
C VAL A 109 -4.25 2.45 -1.00
N ILE A 110 -4.08 3.15 -2.12
CA ILE A 110 -3.79 4.59 -2.13
C ILE A 110 -4.94 5.40 -1.53
N GLU A 111 -6.20 5.12 -1.91
CA GLU A 111 -7.38 5.78 -1.33
C GLU A 111 -7.45 5.57 0.19
N TYR A 112 -7.21 4.34 0.65
CA TYR A 112 -7.18 4.03 2.06
C TYR A 112 -6.10 4.81 2.81
N ILE A 113 -4.86 4.83 2.31
CA ILE A 113 -3.76 5.52 3.01
C ILE A 113 -4.02 7.03 3.07
N LYS A 114 -4.57 7.62 2.00
CA LYS A 114 -4.98 9.03 2.00
C LYS A 114 -6.04 9.31 3.06
N TRP A 115 -7.08 8.47 3.15
CA TRP A 115 -8.09 8.57 4.20
C TRP A 115 -7.48 8.41 5.59
N TYR A 116 -6.62 7.40 5.78
CA TYR A 116 -5.96 7.11 7.05
C TYR A 116 -5.17 8.32 7.55
N ASN A 117 -4.36 8.94 6.69
CA ASN A 117 -3.57 10.11 7.04
C ASN A 117 -4.41 11.36 7.39
N GLN A 118 -5.66 11.44 6.92
CA GLN A 118 -6.58 12.55 7.23
C GLN A 118 -7.42 12.30 8.49
N ASN A 119 -7.52 11.05 8.96
CA ASN A 119 -8.42 10.63 10.04
C ASN A 119 -7.68 9.99 11.22
N LYS A 120 -6.35 10.14 11.27
CA LYS A 120 -5.49 9.66 12.35
C LYS A 120 -5.32 10.70 13.45
#